data_AF-A0A7J6NM45-F1
#
_entry.id   AF-A0A7J6NM45-F1
#
_cell.length_a   1.000
_cell.length_b   1.000
_cell.length_c   1.000
_cell.angle_alpha   90.00
_cell.angle_beta   90.00
_cell.angle_gamma   90.00
#
_symmetry.space_group_name_H-M   'P 1'
#
loop_
_entity.id
_entity.type
_entity.pdbx_description
1 polymer ?
#
loop_
_entity_poly.entity_id
_entity_poly.type
_entity_poly.pdbx_seq_one_letter_code
_entity_poly.pdbx_strand_id
1 'polypeptide(L)'
;MTSDDLIGRRVVLHPSNEKGTVRWVGNLPNQRQQRIGIELDEVDPDRHDGTFDGIKYFDTRRPKCGTFAKVNFGKDLRQCLREKYQTSVEYEDSWMVGEEDVKRKLAEVDKLEYVGLEGSELATVGTLELNELTDMLTRVRELNLKDSLLHDWHEVDLLLAALPNLENLSLAGNRFNKFPEVKGEREFCGCPKLKSLDISSTLIPWSKATSYCLLGLDNLQFINLSANDYDRTVGGALPPACLTTVVMMDNQFDDISRVLQLLPTTVEKLVLCGNKLGDELPSSTPDNSAIRELSISRNDIKDWRWIGELAKALPKLMSLRITDNPIYDDYVEVKCDGSVDGATSDGPVGSAADRSRQVRYSNGMRLSG
;
A
#
# COMPACT_ATOMS: atom_id res chain seq x y z
N MET A 1 3.94 29.86 -3.50
CA MET A 1 2.97 28.75 -3.51
C MET A 1 1.59 29.37 -3.43
N THR A 2 0.79 29.14 -4.45
CA THR A 2 -0.64 29.49 -4.46
C THR A 2 -1.41 28.52 -3.55
N SER A 3 -2.68 28.82 -3.22
CA SER A 3 -3.55 27.89 -2.49
C SER A 3 -3.69 26.55 -3.20
N ASP A 4 -3.66 26.57 -4.52
CA ASP A 4 -3.89 25.41 -5.38
C ASP A 4 -2.68 24.46 -5.37
N ASP A 5 -1.45 25.00 -5.24
CA ASP A 5 -0.22 24.20 -5.11
C ASP A 5 -0.19 23.33 -3.83
N LEU A 6 -1.04 23.64 -2.85
CA LEU A 6 -1.10 22.92 -1.59
C LEU A 6 -2.12 21.79 -1.60
N ILE A 7 -3.13 21.85 -2.47
CA ILE A 7 -4.16 20.81 -2.57
C ILE A 7 -3.52 19.51 -3.05
N GLY A 8 -3.89 18.39 -2.42
CA GLY A 8 -3.31 17.08 -2.69
C GLY A 8 -1.98 16.82 -1.97
N ARG A 9 -1.31 17.83 -1.43
CA ARG A 9 -0.07 17.60 -0.66
C ARG A 9 -0.33 16.74 0.56
N ARG A 10 0.64 15.89 0.86
CA ARG A 10 0.69 15.10 2.08
C ARG A 10 1.24 15.93 3.23
N VAL A 11 0.64 15.74 4.38
CA VAL A 11 0.95 16.49 5.59
C VAL A 11 0.88 15.61 6.82
N VAL A 12 1.54 16.05 7.88
CA VAL A 12 1.42 15.48 9.22
C VAL A 12 0.90 16.55 10.18
N LEU A 13 -0.02 16.16 11.05
CA LEU A 13 -0.57 17.01 12.10
C LEU A 13 0.35 16.99 13.32
N HIS A 14 0.57 18.17 13.90
CA HIS A 14 1.27 18.31 15.18
C HIS A 14 0.27 18.73 16.26
N PRO A 15 0.27 18.10 17.44
CA PRO A 15 1.22 17.11 17.95
C PRO A 15 0.79 15.63 17.76
N SER A 16 -0.34 15.34 17.10
CA SER A 16 -0.90 13.98 17.05
C SER A 16 -0.14 13.02 16.12
N ASN A 17 0.74 13.52 15.27
CA ASN A 17 1.46 12.78 14.22
C ASN A 17 0.54 12.03 13.23
N GLU A 18 -0.73 12.40 13.16
CA GLU A 18 -1.68 11.87 12.18
C GLU A 18 -1.31 12.37 10.78
N LYS A 19 -1.35 11.48 9.79
CA LYS A 19 -1.07 11.81 8.38
C LYS A 19 -2.35 12.04 7.61
N GLY A 20 -2.28 12.93 6.64
CA GLY A 20 -3.43 13.25 5.79
C GLY A 20 -3.05 13.96 4.51
N THR A 21 -4.07 14.25 3.72
CA THR A 21 -3.97 14.93 2.43
C THR A 21 -4.74 16.24 2.51
N VAL A 22 -4.12 17.32 2.04
CA VAL A 22 -4.76 18.63 1.98
C VAL A 22 -5.90 18.60 0.95
N ARG A 23 -7.09 19.01 1.38
CA ARG A 23 -8.32 19.09 0.55
C ARG A 23 -8.84 20.50 0.38
N TRP A 24 -8.49 21.41 1.29
CA TRP A 24 -8.93 22.79 1.23
C TRP A 24 -7.96 23.73 1.92
N VAL A 25 -7.85 24.96 1.42
CA VAL A 25 -7.00 26.00 1.99
C VAL A 25 -7.75 27.32 1.93
N GLY A 26 -7.99 27.96 3.08
CA GLY A 26 -8.73 29.22 3.10
C GLY A 26 -9.03 29.75 4.49
N ASN A 27 -9.80 30.83 4.56
CA ASN A 27 -10.22 31.43 5.82
C ASN A 27 -11.59 30.89 6.23
N LEU A 28 -11.69 30.35 7.44
CA LEU A 28 -12.96 29.97 8.03
C LEU A 28 -13.68 31.21 8.61
N PRO A 29 -15.02 31.20 8.68
CA PRO A 29 -15.81 32.25 9.31
C PRO A 29 -15.28 32.56 10.71
N ASN A 30 -15.14 33.85 11.01
CA ASN A 30 -14.66 34.35 12.31
C ASN A 30 -13.24 33.89 12.71
N GLN A 31 -12.44 33.32 11.78
CA GLN A 31 -11.05 32.98 12.00
C GLN A 31 -10.14 34.01 11.33
N ARG A 32 -9.18 34.56 12.09
CA ARG A 32 -8.18 35.52 11.57
C ARG A 32 -7.05 34.87 10.77
N GLN A 33 -6.81 33.58 11.00
CA GLN A 33 -5.74 32.81 10.35
C GLN A 33 -6.33 31.84 9.34
N GLN A 34 -5.62 31.68 8.23
CA GLN A 34 -5.88 30.65 7.24
C GLN A 34 -5.83 29.27 7.89
N ARG A 35 -6.76 28.41 7.49
CA ARG A 35 -6.87 27.02 7.93
C ARG A 35 -6.70 26.09 6.74
N ILE A 36 -6.24 24.89 7.04
CA ILE A 36 -6.03 23.84 6.06
C ILE A 36 -7.03 22.74 6.39
N GLY A 37 -7.91 22.45 5.46
CA GLY A 37 -8.81 21.30 5.48
C GLY A 37 -8.05 20.06 5.02
N ILE A 38 -8.09 19.01 5.81
CA ILE A 38 -7.28 17.80 5.65
C ILE A 38 -8.22 16.61 5.69
N GLU A 39 -8.03 15.68 4.75
CA GLU A 39 -8.54 14.32 4.85
C GLU A 39 -7.45 13.45 5.48
N LEU A 40 -7.70 12.97 6.70
CA LEU A 40 -6.84 12.04 7.42
C LEU A 40 -6.87 10.66 6.77
N ASP A 41 -5.75 9.94 6.88
CA ASP A 41 -5.68 8.56 6.37
C ASP A 41 -6.63 7.65 7.13
N GLU A 42 -6.71 7.81 8.45
CA GLU A 42 -7.54 7.01 9.34
C GLU A 42 -8.88 7.67 9.66
N VAL A 43 -9.87 6.84 9.93
CA VAL A 43 -11.20 7.28 10.39
C VAL A 43 -11.14 7.57 11.88
N ASP A 44 -11.64 8.73 12.30
CA ASP A 44 -11.76 9.13 13.70
C ASP A 44 -13.20 9.61 13.97
N PRO A 45 -13.98 8.90 14.80
CA PRO A 45 -15.38 9.22 15.11
C PRO A 45 -15.61 10.68 15.58
N ASP A 46 -14.61 11.29 16.20
CA ASP A 46 -14.66 12.65 16.74
C ASP A 46 -14.40 13.72 15.67
N ARG A 47 -14.10 13.33 14.43
CA ARG A 47 -13.85 14.23 13.30
C ARG A 47 -15.12 14.54 12.50
N HIS A 48 -14.97 15.39 11.49
CA HIS A 48 -16.06 15.89 10.65
C HIS A 48 -15.81 15.54 9.18
N ASP A 49 -16.75 15.89 8.30
CA ASP A 49 -16.70 15.57 6.86
C ASP A 49 -16.38 16.82 6.04
N GLY A 50 -15.33 17.54 6.46
CA GLY A 50 -14.95 18.83 5.87
C GLY A 50 -15.94 19.98 6.10
N THR A 51 -16.84 19.85 7.07
CA THR A 51 -17.82 20.90 7.44
C THR A 51 -17.36 21.73 8.63
N PHE A 52 -17.54 23.04 8.57
CA PHE A 52 -17.35 23.96 9.69
C PHE A 52 -18.52 24.95 9.76
N ASP A 53 -19.14 25.08 10.93
CA ASP A 53 -20.29 25.97 11.17
C ASP A 53 -21.46 25.77 10.17
N GLY A 54 -21.79 24.51 9.87
CA GLY A 54 -22.84 24.14 8.92
C GLY A 54 -22.48 24.30 7.44
N ILE A 55 -21.31 24.87 7.11
CA ILE A 55 -20.84 25.06 5.74
C ILE A 55 -19.86 23.94 5.38
N LYS A 56 -20.04 23.33 4.21
CA LYS A 56 -19.12 22.31 3.68
C LYS A 56 -18.01 22.95 2.85
N TYR A 57 -16.76 22.67 3.21
CA TYR A 57 -15.58 23.22 2.53
C TYR A 57 -14.88 22.21 1.63
N PHE A 58 -14.93 20.92 1.98
CA PHE A 58 -14.37 19.84 1.18
C PHE A 58 -15.07 18.51 1.46
N ASP A 59 -14.87 17.56 0.56
CA ASP A 59 -15.31 16.18 0.69
C ASP A 59 -14.17 15.27 1.15
N THR A 60 -14.53 14.17 1.83
CA THR A 60 -13.62 13.09 2.24
C THR A 60 -14.07 11.79 1.60
N ARG A 61 -13.16 10.85 1.32
CA ARG A 61 -13.52 9.55 0.71
C ARG A 61 -14.30 8.67 1.68
N ARG A 62 -13.99 8.79 2.97
CA ARG A 62 -14.69 8.11 4.06
C ARG A 62 -15.28 9.15 5.00
N PRO A 63 -16.45 8.88 5.59
CA PRO A 63 -16.96 9.73 6.66
C PRO A 63 -15.97 9.73 7.82
N LYS A 64 -15.96 10.80 8.60
CA LYS A 64 -15.18 10.96 9.82
C LYS A 64 -13.66 10.95 9.59
N CYS A 65 -13.22 11.47 8.45
CA CYS A 65 -11.79 11.66 8.14
C CYS A 65 -11.39 13.13 7.97
N GLY A 66 -12.30 14.09 8.07
CA GLY A 66 -12.02 15.50 7.79
C GLY A 66 -11.64 16.28 9.05
N THR A 67 -10.64 17.15 8.93
CA THR A 67 -10.24 18.07 10.01
C THR A 67 -9.74 19.41 9.47
N PHE A 68 -9.80 20.46 10.30
CA PHE A 68 -9.13 21.74 10.02
C PHE A 68 -7.98 21.95 11.01
N ALA A 69 -6.73 21.89 10.55
CA ALA A 69 -5.57 21.96 11.42
C ALA A 69 -4.45 22.85 10.87
N LYS A 70 -3.48 23.16 11.74
CA LYS A 70 -2.14 23.58 11.31
C LYS A 70 -1.36 22.32 10.98
N VAL A 71 -0.53 22.39 9.94
CA VAL A 71 0.12 21.20 9.39
C VAL A 71 1.60 21.43 9.19
N ASN A 72 2.34 20.34 9.17
CA ASN A 72 3.70 20.29 8.67
C ASN A 72 3.69 19.60 7.29
N PHE A 73 4.33 20.26 6.32
CA PHE A 73 4.42 19.81 4.93
C PHE A 73 5.55 18.82 4.67
N GLY A 74 6.23 18.39 5.74
CA GLY A 74 7.32 17.46 5.68
C GLY A 74 8.65 18.12 5.39
N LYS A 75 9.63 17.26 5.09
CA LYS A 75 11.05 17.54 5.01
C LYS A 75 11.60 17.07 3.67
N ASP A 76 12.74 17.63 3.29
CA ASP A 76 13.49 17.12 2.14
C ASP A 76 14.28 15.84 2.48
N LEU A 77 14.69 15.12 1.44
CA LEU A 77 15.43 13.87 1.57
C LEU A 77 16.70 14.03 2.41
N ARG A 78 17.44 15.11 2.20
CA ARG A 78 18.68 15.36 2.95
C ARG A 78 18.36 15.49 4.43
N GLN A 79 17.35 16.26 4.81
CA GLN A 79 16.95 16.43 6.20
C GLN A 79 16.51 15.11 6.83
N CYS A 80 15.72 14.29 6.12
CA CYS A 80 15.31 12.97 6.61
C CYS A 80 16.50 12.02 6.81
N LEU A 81 17.45 12.00 5.87
CA LEU A 81 18.69 11.22 6.00
C LEU A 81 19.53 11.72 7.17
N ARG A 82 19.65 13.04 7.34
CA ARG A 82 20.36 13.64 8.48
C ARG A 82 19.75 13.21 9.80
N GLU A 83 18.45 13.39 9.98
CA GLU A 83 17.79 13.07 11.24
C GLU A 83 17.91 11.58 11.62
N LYS A 84 17.84 10.68 10.63
CA LYS A 84 17.91 9.25 10.88
C LYS A 84 19.33 8.73 11.10
N TYR A 85 20.30 9.24 10.36
CA TYR A 85 21.66 8.70 10.34
C TYR A 85 22.70 9.60 11.03
N GLN A 86 22.32 10.76 11.56
CA GLN A 86 23.23 11.70 12.23
C GLN A 86 22.97 11.92 13.74
N THR A 87 22.04 11.20 14.37
CA THR A 87 21.78 11.39 15.80
C THR A 87 22.82 10.69 16.68
N SER A 88 23.85 11.43 17.07
CA SER A 88 24.38 11.49 18.45
C SER A 88 25.52 12.52 18.53
N VAL A 89 25.20 13.75 18.97
CA VAL A 89 25.86 14.39 20.12
C VAL A 89 24.83 15.36 20.73
N GLU A 90 24.25 15.02 21.88
CA GLU A 90 23.85 16.03 22.85
C GLU A 90 25.15 16.55 23.45
N TYR A 91 25.64 17.72 23.04
CA TYR A 91 26.47 18.56 23.90
C TYR A 91 26.27 20.02 23.52
N GLU A 92 26.07 20.79 24.58
CA GLU A 92 26.07 22.25 24.66
C GLU A 92 27.28 22.85 23.93
N ASP A 93 27.07 24.06 23.39
CA ASP A 93 28.08 24.92 22.77
C ASP A 93 28.78 24.40 21.51
N SER A 94 28.22 24.70 20.33
CA SER A 94 29.04 25.17 19.20
C SER A 94 28.17 25.69 18.05
N TRP A 95 28.23 26.99 17.83
CA TRP A 95 27.74 27.71 16.65
C TRP A 95 28.66 27.49 15.42
N MET A 96 29.42 26.39 15.40
CA MET A 96 30.21 25.95 14.26
C MET A 96 30.03 24.44 14.07
N VAL A 97 29.04 24.06 13.26
CA VAL A 97 29.02 22.73 12.63
C VAL A 97 29.04 22.98 11.13
N GLY A 98 30.25 22.99 10.58
CA GLY A 98 30.50 23.28 9.17
C GLY A 98 30.04 22.14 8.25
N GLU A 99 29.76 22.48 6.99
CA GLU A 99 29.44 21.53 5.90
C GLU A 99 30.41 20.35 5.78
N GLU A 100 31.64 20.47 6.30
CA GLU A 100 32.67 19.43 6.24
C GLU A 100 32.36 18.21 7.13
N ASP A 101 31.74 18.39 8.30
CA ASP A 101 31.34 17.26 9.15
C ASP A 101 30.07 16.58 8.63
N VAL A 102 29.22 17.35 7.93
CA VAL A 102 28.08 16.85 7.17
C VAL A 102 28.55 15.91 6.06
N LYS A 103 29.58 16.29 5.28
CA LYS A 103 30.18 15.43 4.25
C LYS A 103 30.78 14.15 4.83
N ARG A 104 31.48 14.23 5.97
CA ARG A 104 32.20 13.09 6.56
C ARG A 104 31.28 11.97 7.05
N LYS A 105 30.11 12.29 7.61
CA LYS A 105 29.13 11.30 8.10
C LYS A 105 28.07 10.93 7.06
N LEU A 106 27.74 11.82 6.11
CA LEU A 106 27.00 11.39 4.91
C LEU A 106 27.80 10.39 4.07
N ALA A 107 29.13 10.40 4.13
CA ALA A 107 29.96 9.34 3.56
C ALA A 107 29.74 7.96 4.21
N GLU A 108 29.04 7.86 5.35
CA GLU A 108 28.58 6.56 5.88
C GLU A 108 27.29 6.09 5.20
N VAL A 109 26.44 7.01 4.73
CA VAL A 109 25.28 6.67 3.87
C VAL A 109 25.74 6.13 2.52
N ASP A 110 26.84 6.65 1.96
CA ASP A 110 27.49 6.09 0.77
C ASP A 110 27.92 4.61 0.97
N LYS A 111 28.07 4.13 2.22
CA LYS A 111 28.35 2.71 2.50
C LYS A 111 27.10 1.85 2.68
N LEU A 112 25.92 2.44 2.78
CA LEU A 112 24.68 1.72 3.06
C LEU A 112 24.11 1.11 1.78
N GLU A 113 23.97 -0.21 1.76
CA GLU A 113 23.19 -0.91 0.74
C GLU A 113 21.67 -0.82 1.04
N TYR A 114 21.30 -0.56 2.29
CA TYR A 114 19.92 -0.42 2.76
C TYR A 114 19.70 0.96 3.39
N VAL A 115 18.74 1.70 2.84
CA VAL A 115 18.26 2.96 3.41
C VAL A 115 16.78 2.81 3.73
N GLY A 116 16.46 2.77 5.03
CA GLY A 116 15.07 2.82 5.47
C GLY A 116 14.74 4.23 5.91
N LEU A 117 13.72 4.85 5.37
CA LEU A 117 13.10 6.10 5.84
C LEU A 117 11.61 5.90 6.12
N GLU A 118 11.22 4.66 6.46
CA GLU A 118 9.84 4.33 6.82
C GLU A 118 9.31 5.24 7.94
N GLY A 119 8.09 5.73 7.76
CA GLY A 119 7.40 6.59 8.70
C GLY A 119 7.92 8.04 8.72
N SER A 120 8.98 8.36 7.99
CA SER A 120 9.58 9.70 7.98
C SER A 120 8.64 10.75 7.38
N GLU A 121 8.92 12.02 7.66
CA GLU A 121 8.18 13.15 7.09
C GLU A 121 8.68 13.52 5.67
N LEU A 122 9.27 12.58 4.92
CA LEU A 122 9.83 12.85 3.60
C LEU A 122 8.73 13.24 2.60
N ALA A 123 8.78 14.47 2.10
CA ALA A 123 7.79 15.01 1.16
C ALA A 123 8.34 15.34 -0.23
N THR A 124 9.65 15.58 -0.34
CA THR A 124 10.33 15.95 -1.60
C THR A 124 11.79 15.50 -1.54
N VAL A 125 12.38 15.22 -2.71
CA VAL A 125 13.82 15.03 -2.84
C VAL A 125 14.56 16.34 -2.55
N GLY A 126 13.91 17.49 -2.77
CA GLY A 126 14.47 18.82 -2.58
C GLY A 126 15.19 19.35 -3.82
N THR A 127 15.94 20.45 -3.66
CA THR A 127 16.66 21.13 -4.76
C THR A 127 18.05 20.55 -5.01
N LEU A 128 18.27 19.29 -4.64
CA LEU A 128 19.59 18.68 -4.77
C LEU A 128 19.89 18.42 -6.24
N GLU A 129 21.10 18.76 -6.66
CA GLU A 129 21.55 18.38 -7.99
C GLU A 129 21.59 16.85 -8.09
N LEU A 130 21.11 16.32 -9.21
CA LEU A 130 21.02 14.87 -9.43
C LEU A 130 22.36 14.17 -9.21
N ASN A 131 23.47 14.84 -9.55
CA ASN A 131 24.82 14.31 -9.37
C ASN A 131 25.17 14.13 -7.89
N GLU A 132 24.85 15.11 -7.04
CA GLU A 132 25.12 15.02 -5.60
C GLU A 132 24.27 13.93 -4.95
N LEU A 133 23.01 13.81 -5.36
CA LEU A 133 22.14 12.70 -4.93
C LEU A 133 22.68 11.33 -5.35
N THR A 134 23.14 11.23 -6.60
CA THR A 134 23.70 10.00 -7.14
C THR A 134 24.94 9.61 -6.37
N ASP A 135 25.87 10.54 -6.15
CA ASP A 135 27.08 10.30 -5.34
C ASP A 135 26.73 9.85 -3.92
N MET A 136 25.69 10.43 -3.31
CA MET A 136 25.25 10.07 -1.96
C MET A 136 24.60 8.67 -1.86
N LEU A 137 23.97 8.19 -2.93
CA LEU A 137 23.11 7.01 -2.91
C LEU A 137 23.52 5.90 -3.90
N THR A 138 24.70 6.02 -4.53
CA THR A 138 25.16 5.10 -5.59
C THR A 138 25.17 3.63 -5.15
N ARG A 139 25.42 3.34 -3.87
CA ARG A 139 25.48 1.96 -3.35
C ARG A 139 24.16 1.39 -2.87
N VAL A 140 23.12 2.22 -2.77
CA VAL A 140 21.83 1.81 -2.22
C VAL A 140 21.19 0.79 -3.16
N ARG A 141 20.89 -0.40 -2.61
CA ARG A 141 20.17 -1.49 -3.27
C ARG A 141 18.74 -1.60 -2.78
N GLU A 142 18.48 -1.19 -1.54
CA GLU A 142 17.15 -1.21 -0.98
C GLU A 142 16.80 0.14 -0.34
N LEU A 143 15.67 0.69 -0.77
CA LEU A 143 15.14 1.95 -0.28
C LEU A 143 13.70 1.74 0.19
N ASN A 144 13.47 1.92 1.49
CA ASN A 144 12.15 1.82 2.09
C ASN A 144 11.63 3.21 2.49
N LEU A 145 10.69 3.75 1.73
CA LEU A 145 10.00 5.03 1.99
C LEU A 145 8.55 4.82 2.42
N LYS A 146 8.23 3.65 2.98
CA LYS A 146 6.90 3.32 3.44
C LYS A 146 6.36 4.36 4.42
N ASP A 147 5.07 4.65 4.33
CA ASP A 147 4.36 5.60 5.19
C ASP A 147 5.08 6.96 5.27
N SER A 148 5.54 7.51 4.15
CA SER A 148 6.14 8.86 4.10
C SER A 148 5.09 9.92 3.69
N LEU A 149 5.54 11.12 3.28
CA LEU A 149 4.70 12.22 2.82
C LEU A 149 4.85 12.47 1.31
N LEU A 150 5.18 11.44 0.52
CA LEU A 150 5.26 11.57 -0.93
C LEU A 150 3.85 11.63 -1.55
N HIS A 151 3.66 12.59 -2.45
CA HIS A 151 2.39 12.80 -3.17
C HIS A 151 2.56 13.07 -4.67
N ASP A 152 3.76 13.50 -5.07
CA ASP A 152 4.15 13.76 -6.44
C ASP A 152 5.04 12.62 -6.94
N TRP A 153 4.62 11.95 -8.02
CA TRP A 153 5.41 10.88 -8.60
C TRP A 153 6.69 11.39 -9.26
N HIS A 154 6.77 12.67 -9.63
CA HIS A 154 8.00 13.25 -10.16
C HIS A 154 9.18 13.08 -9.19
N GLU A 155 8.93 13.18 -7.89
CA GLU A 155 9.94 12.97 -6.85
C GLU A 155 10.47 11.53 -6.85
N VAL A 156 9.59 10.56 -7.14
CA VAL A 156 9.97 9.15 -7.31
C VAL A 156 10.84 8.96 -8.55
N ASP A 157 10.54 9.67 -9.64
CA ASP A 157 11.34 9.61 -10.86
C ASP A 157 12.75 10.16 -10.64
N LEU A 158 12.88 11.27 -9.90
CA LEU A 158 14.16 11.83 -9.50
C LEU A 158 14.95 10.86 -8.62
N LEU A 159 14.30 10.19 -7.67
CA LEU A 159 14.93 9.16 -6.85
C LEU A 159 15.43 7.98 -7.69
N LEU A 160 14.59 7.44 -8.58
CA LEU A 160 14.94 6.31 -9.43
C LEU A 160 16.10 6.66 -10.38
N ALA A 161 16.15 7.89 -10.88
CA ALA A 161 17.26 8.38 -11.69
C ALA A 161 18.56 8.52 -10.89
N ALA A 162 18.49 8.88 -9.61
CA ALA A 162 19.63 9.00 -8.71
C ALA A 162 20.14 7.66 -8.14
N LEU A 163 19.40 6.56 -8.35
CA LEU A 163 19.63 5.26 -7.71
C LEU A 163 19.89 4.16 -8.75
N PRO A 164 21.05 4.15 -9.43
CA PRO A 164 21.33 3.23 -10.54
C PRO A 164 21.46 1.75 -10.13
N ASN A 165 21.68 1.48 -8.84
CA ASN A 165 21.87 0.14 -8.28
C ASN A 165 20.70 -0.36 -7.44
N LEU A 166 19.56 0.34 -7.43
CA LEU A 166 18.41 -0.05 -6.64
C LEU A 166 17.80 -1.36 -7.16
N GLU A 167 17.56 -2.29 -6.25
CA GLU A 167 16.92 -3.58 -6.51
C GLU A 167 15.53 -3.63 -5.87
N ASN A 168 15.36 -3.00 -4.70
CA ASN A 168 14.15 -3.03 -3.91
C ASN A 168 13.69 -1.61 -3.55
N LEU A 169 12.45 -1.26 -3.88
CA LEU A 169 11.83 0.01 -3.51
C LEU A 169 10.48 -0.22 -2.85
N SER A 170 10.28 0.33 -1.66
CA SER A 170 8.96 0.42 -1.03
C SER A 170 8.49 1.87 -0.94
N LEU A 171 7.32 2.12 -1.51
CA LEU A 171 6.58 3.39 -1.45
C LEU A 171 5.23 3.20 -0.75
N ALA A 172 5.01 2.07 -0.09
CA ALA A 172 3.75 1.70 0.51
C ALA A 172 3.20 2.79 1.44
N GLY A 173 1.89 3.03 1.45
CA GLY A 173 1.25 3.99 2.38
C GLY A 173 1.49 5.49 2.09
N ASN A 174 2.22 5.85 1.04
CA ASN A 174 2.22 7.23 0.51
C ASN A 174 0.89 7.53 -0.22
N ARG A 175 0.63 8.75 -0.69
CA ARG A 175 -0.62 9.04 -1.46
C ARG A 175 -0.35 9.84 -2.72
N PHE A 176 -0.18 9.14 -3.84
CA PHE A 176 0.17 9.77 -5.11
C PHE A 176 -1.08 10.30 -5.82
N ASN A 177 -1.14 11.62 -6.00
CA ASN A 177 -2.22 12.29 -6.74
C ASN A 177 -1.71 13.26 -7.80
N LYS A 178 -0.40 13.48 -7.86
CA LYS A 178 0.25 14.29 -8.87
C LYS A 178 1.18 13.43 -9.70
N PHE A 179 1.00 13.51 -11.02
CA PHE A 179 1.77 12.77 -12.01
C PHE A 179 2.20 13.75 -13.09
N PRO A 180 3.45 13.68 -13.59
CA PRO A 180 3.90 14.49 -14.71
C PRO A 180 2.98 14.35 -15.93
N GLU A 181 2.66 15.48 -16.56
CA GLU A 181 1.98 15.46 -17.86
C GLU A 181 2.95 14.97 -18.93
N VAL A 182 2.77 13.74 -19.39
CA VAL A 182 3.59 13.19 -20.46
C VAL A 182 3.09 13.73 -21.80
N LYS A 183 3.83 14.66 -22.39
CA LYS A 183 3.66 15.04 -23.81
C LYS A 183 4.64 14.21 -24.64
N GLY A 184 4.27 12.97 -25.00
CA GLY A 184 5.07 12.09 -25.86
C GLY A 184 5.41 10.73 -25.24
N GLU A 185 6.33 9.99 -25.87
CA GLU A 185 6.94 8.80 -25.27
C GLU A 185 7.89 9.24 -24.15
N ARG A 186 7.66 8.71 -22.94
CA ARG A 186 8.45 9.07 -21.77
C ARG A 186 9.86 8.48 -21.94
N GLU A 187 10.87 9.34 -22.08
CA GLU A 187 12.29 8.98 -21.95
C GLU A 187 12.64 8.74 -20.47
N PHE A 188 11.94 7.82 -19.81
CA PHE A 188 12.31 7.46 -18.44
C PHE A 188 13.57 6.61 -18.49
N CYS A 189 14.68 7.18 -18.03
CA CYS A 189 15.91 6.48 -17.70
C CYS A 189 15.65 5.66 -16.42
N GLY A 190 14.88 4.59 -16.53
CA GLY A 190 14.45 3.81 -15.38
C GLY A 190 15.61 3.24 -14.57
N CYS A 191 15.31 2.71 -13.39
CA CYS A 191 16.29 1.97 -12.62
C CYS A 191 16.36 0.53 -13.18
N PRO A 192 17.38 0.20 -14.00
CA PRO A 192 17.36 -1.05 -14.76
C PRO A 192 17.52 -2.27 -13.87
N LYS A 193 18.01 -2.10 -12.64
CA LYS A 193 18.24 -3.19 -11.69
C LYS A 193 17.08 -3.42 -10.74
N LEU A 194 16.02 -2.61 -10.81
CA LEU A 194 14.89 -2.73 -9.91
C LEU A 194 14.15 -4.05 -10.17
N LYS A 195 14.07 -4.88 -9.13
CA LYS A 195 13.45 -6.22 -9.13
C LYS A 195 12.17 -6.24 -8.31
N SER A 196 12.06 -5.41 -7.28
CA SER A 196 10.93 -5.39 -6.35
C SER A 196 10.41 -3.98 -6.14
N LEU A 197 9.10 -3.80 -6.36
CA LEU A 197 8.40 -2.54 -6.12
C LEU A 197 7.15 -2.77 -5.27
N ASP A 198 7.08 -2.08 -4.13
CA ASP A 198 5.88 -2.03 -3.30
C ASP A 198 5.20 -0.66 -3.40
N ILE A 199 3.98 -0.64 -3.96
CA ILE A 199 3.12 0.53 -4.08
C ILE A 199 1.73 0.24 -3.46
N SER A 200 1.71 -0.61 -2.42
CA SER A 200 0.51 -0.93 -1.67
C SER A 200 0.01 0.24 -0.82
N SER A 201 -1.29 0.31 -0.58
CA SER A 201 -1.91 1.38 0.22
C SER A 201 -1.63 2.79 -0.30
N THR A 202 -1.34 2.96 -1.60
CA THR A 202 -1.00 4.27 -2.18
C THR A 202 -2.19 5.01 -2.77
N LEU A 203 -3.30 4.30 -3.01
CA LEU A 203 -4.48 4.76 -3.73
C LEU A 203 -4.13 5.32 -5.12
N ILE A 204 -3.08 4.77 -5.71
CA ILE A 204 -2.71 5.06 -7.09
C ILE A 204 -3.76 4.47 -8.03
N PRO A 205 -4.26 5.22 -9.04
CA PRO A 205 -5.17 4.66 -10.03
C PRO A 205 -4.48 3.57 -10.86
N TRP A 206 -5.20 2.49 -11.19
CA TRP A 206 -4.67 1.37 -11.97
C TRP A 206 -4.03 1.82 -13.29
N SER A 207 -4.68 2.75 -13.99
CA SER A 207 -4.19 3.29 -15.25
C SER A 207 -2.83 3.98 -15.08
N LYS A 208 -2.59 4.67 -13.96
CA LYS A 208 -1.30 5.32 -13.68
C LYS A 208 -0.24 4.31 -13.29
N ALA A 209 -0.61 3.28 -12.50
CA ALA A 209 0.30 2.19 -12.19
C ALA A 209 0.81 1.51 -13.47
N THR A 210 -0.10 1.10 -14.36
CA THR A 210 0.25 0.36 -15.60
C THR A 210 0.87 1.23 -16.68
N SER A 211 0.36 2.45 -16.90
CA SER A 211 0.83 3.28 -18.02
C SER A 211 2.01 4.18 -17.67
N TYR A 212 2.30 4.37 -16.38
CA TYR A 212 3.29 5.36 -15.93
C TYR A 212 4.31 4.75 -14.97
N CYS A 213 3.87 4.25 -13.82
CA CYS A 213 4.77 3.83 -12.73
C CYS A 213 5.63 2.62 -13.09
N LEU A 214 5.08 1.71 -13.88
CA LEU A 214 5.76 0.47 -14.28
C LEU A 214 6.47 0.58 -15.64
N LEU A 215 6.34 1.71 -16.32
CA LEU A 215 6.94 1.92 -17.63
C LEU A 215 8.47 2.02 -17.50
N GLY A 216 9.20 1.20 -18.26
CA GLY A 216 10.67 1.16 -18.25
C GLY A 216 11.29 0.36 -17.10
N LEU A 217 10.48 -0.36 -16.30
CA LEU A 217 10.96 -1.27 -15.26
C LEU A 217 11.09 -2.71 -15.79
N ASP A 218 11.90 -2.90 -16.82
CA ASP A 218 11.90 -4.14 -17.62
C ASP A 218 12.38 -5.39 -16.85
N ASN A 219 13.15 -5.21 -15.77
CA ASN A 219 13.66 -6.29 -14.92
C ASN A 219 12.82 -6.53 -13.66
N LEU A 220 11.67 -5.87 -13.52
CA LEU A 220 10.81 -6.01 -12.35
C LEU A 220 10.23 -7.43 -12.26
N GLN A 221 10.41 -8.08 -11.12
CA GLN A 221 9.99 -9.46 -10.85
C GLN A 221 8.86 -9.54 -9.82
N PHE A 222 8.89 -8.65 -8.82
CA PHE A 222 7.90 -8.57 -7.76
C PHE A 222 7.21 -7.22 -7.77
N ILE A 223 5.88 -7.25 -7.69
CA ILE A 223 5.07 -6.05 -7.49
C ILE A 223 4.00 -6.27 -6.43
N ASN A 224 3.89 -5.31 -5.51
CA ASN A 224 2.80 -5.24 -4.55
C ASN A 224 1.88 -4.05 -4.85
N LEU A 225 0.64 -4.38 -5.21
CA LEU A 225 -0.47 -3.52 -5.62
C LEU A 225 -1.63 -3.57 -4.62
N SER A 226 -1.40 -4.10 -3.42
CA SER A 226 -2.44 -4.33 -2.41
C SER A 226 -3.07 -3.03 -1.89
N ALA A 227 -4.31 -3.10 -1.41
CA ALA A 227 -5.01 -2.00 -0.73
C ALA A 227 -5.06 -0.68 -1.53
N ASN A 228 -5.36 -0.76 -2.83
CA ASN A 228 -5.51 0.39 -3.73
C ASN A 228 -6.94 0.56 -4.26
N ASP A 229 -7.92 -0.10 -3.63
CA ASP A 229 -9.33 -0.09 -4.01
C ASP A 229 -9.60 -0.52 -5.47
N TYR A 230 -8.77 -1.39 -6.03
CA TYR A 230 -8.98 -1.90 -7.39
C TYR A 230 -10.16 -2.86 -7.46
N ASP A 231 -10.98 -2.74 -8.49
CA ASP A 231 -12.16 -3.57 -8.72
C ASP A 231 -12.18 -4.12 -10.16
N ARG A 232 -13.28 -4.73 -10.60
CA ARG A 232 -13.44 -5.26 -11.97
C ARG A 232 -13.33 -4.21 -13.08
N THR A 233 -13.49 -2.92 -12.78
CA THR A 233 -13.50 -1.87 -13.79
C THR A 233 -12.13 -1.54 -14.33
N VAL A 234 -11.07 -1.95 -13.62
CA VAL A 234 -9.69 -1.71 -14.04
C VAL A 234 -9.39 -2.41 -15.38
N GLY A 235 -8.51 -1.80 -16.17
CA GLY A 235 -8.14 -2.30 -17.48
C GLY A 235 -6.75 -1.88 -17.94
N GLY A 236 -6.21 -2.62 -18.91
CA GLY A 236 -4.81 -2.55 -19.31
C GLY A 236 -3.97 -3.57 -18.54
N ALA A 237 -3.21 -4.38 -19.27
CA ALA A 237 -2.32 -5.38 -18.69
C ALA A 237 -1.12 -4.72 -18.01
N LEU A 238 -0.55 -5.40 -17.02
CA LEU A 238 0.72 -4.98 -16.40
C LEU A 238 1.85 -5.09 -17.44
N PRO A 239 2.66 -4.04 -17.63
CA PRO A 239 3.65 -4.00 -18.71
C PRO A 239 4.93 -4.85 -18.52
N PRO A 240 5.49 -5.12 -17.32
CA PRO A 240 6.81 -5.74 -17.26
C PRO A 240 6.74 -7.22 -17.59
N ALA A 241 7.44 -7.62 -18.65
CA ALA A 241 7.48 -8.99 -19.13
C ALA A 241 8.16 -9.96 -18.14
N CYS A 242 8.99 -9.46 -17.22
CA CYS A 242 9.72 -10.28 -16.25
C CYS A 242 8.97 -10.51 -14.92
N LEU A 243 7.73 -10.02 -14.77
CA LEU A 243 6.97 -10.19 -13.53
C LEU A 243 6.69 -11.66 -13.24
N THR A 244 7.17 -12.14 -12.09
CA THR A 244 6.95 -13.50 -11.60
C THR A 244 5.98 -13.55 -10.44
N THR A 245 5.95 -12.49 -9.61
CA THR A 245 5.11 -12.42 -8.41
C THR A 245 4.28 -11.14 -8.40
N VAL A 246 2.97 -11.30 -8.34
CA VAL A 246 2.02 -10.20 -8.22
C VAL A 246 1.18 -10.36 -6.95
N VAL A 247 1.17 -9.31 -6.14
CA VAL A 247 0.39 -9.25 -4.89
C VAL A 247 -0.65 -8.15 -5.02
N MET A 248 -1.92 -8.52 -4.93
CA MET A 248 -3.09 -7.64 -5.05
C MET A 248 -4.08 -7.91 -3.91
N MET A 249 -3.58 -7.95 -2.67
CA MET A 249 -4.39 -8.21 -1.48
C MET A 249 -5.28 -7.02 -1.13
N ASP A 250 -6.35 -7.27 -0.39
CA ASP A 250 -7.19 -6.25 0.24
C ASP A 250 -7.68 -5.18 -0.76
N ASN A 251 -8.00 -5.63 -1.98
CA ASN A 251 -8.64 -4.83 -3.03
C ASN A 251 -10.14 -5.22 -3.11
N GLN A 252 -10.82 -4.83 -4.18
CA GLN A 252 -12.25 -5.02 -4.40
C GLN A 252 -12.54 -5.93 -5.61
N PHE A 253 -11.60 -6.81 -5.99
CA PHE A 253 -11.80 -7.72 -7.11
C PHE A 253 -12.87 -8.76 -6.81
N ASP A 254 -13.87 -8.88 -7.67
CA ASP A 254 -14.97 -9.87 -7.61
C ASP A 254 -14.92 -10.90 -8.76
N ASP A 255 -14.18 -10.62 -9.83
CA ASP A 255 -14.02 -11.47 -11.01
C ASP A 255 -12.55 -11.91 -11.20
N ILE A 256 -12.27 -13.19 -10.92
CA ILE A 256 -10.93 -13.78 -11.12
C ILE A 256 -10.55 -13.84 -12.60
N SER A 257 -11.51 -14.02 -13.50
CA SER A 257 -11.25 -14.10 -14.94
C SER A 257 -10.71 -12.77 -15.43
N ARG A 258 -11.28 -11.67 -14.93
CA ARG A 258 -10.78 -10.32 -15.22
C ARG A 258 -9.39 -10.10 -14.67
N VAL A 259 -9.12 -10.47 -13.42
CA VAL A 259 -7.79 -10.36 -12.81
C VAL A 259 -6.74 -11.08 -13.65
N LEU A 260 -7.03 -12.30 -14.07
CA LEU A 260 -6.13 -13.10 -14.91
C LEU A 260 -5.84 -12.44 -16.27
N GLN A 261 -6.75 -11.65 -16.85
CA GLN A 261 -6.50 -10.90 -18.08
C GLN A 261 -5.56 -9.69 -17.88
N LEU A 262 -5.37 -9.22 -16.64
CA LEU A 262 -4.50 -8.08 -16.32
C LEU A 262 -3.03 -8.50 -16.20
N LEU A 263 -2.77 -9.80 -16.02
CA LEU A 263 -1.44 -10.33 -15.74
C LEU A 263 -0.67 -10.62 -17.04
N PRO A 264 0.66 -10.43 -17.04
CA PRO A 264 1.49 -10.99 -18.09
C PRO A 264 1.59 -12.51 -17.92
N THR A 265 1.86 -13.22 -19.01
CA THR A 265 1.92 -14.69 -19.03
C THR A 265 3.09 -15.29 -18.24
N THR A 266 3.96 -14.46 -17.69
CA THR A 266 5.16 -14.84 -16.92
C THR A 266 4.91 -14.99 -15.42
N VAL A 267 3.74 -14.56 -14.93
CA VAL A 267 3.42 -14.63 -13.50
C VAL A 267 3.29 -16.07 -13.03
N GLU A 268 4.11 -16.45 -12.04
CA GLU A 268 4.11 -17.77 -11.42
C GLU A 268 3.37 -17.77 -10.07
N LYS A 269 3.35 -16.63 -9.38
CA LYS A 269 2.76 -16.47 -8.06
C LYS A 269 1.80 -15.30 -8.02
N LEU A 270 0.56 -15.59 -7.63
CA LEU A 270 -0.51 -14.61 -7.49
C LEU A 270 -1.12 -14.64 -6.09
N VAL A 271 -1.18 -13.48 -5.44
CA VAL A 271 -1.76 -13.34 -4.10
C VAL A 271 -2.92 -12.33 -4.17
N LEU A 272 -4.13 -12.81 -3.87
CA LEU A 272 -5.41 -12.11 -3.96
C LEU A 272 -6.19 -12.23 -2.65
N CYS A 273 -5.50 -12.34 -1.52
CA CYS A 273 -6.15 -12.46 -0.22
C CYS A 273 -6.96 -11.20 0.11
N GLY A 274 -8.15 -11.32 0.73
CA GLY A 274 -8.94 -10.16 1.17
C GLY A 274 -9.67 -9.43 0.03
N ASN A 275 -10.07 -10.14 -1.03
CA ASN A 275 -10.89 -9.59 -2.10
C ASN A 275 -12.34 -10.11 -1.98
N LYS A 276 -13.15 -9.95 -3.03
CA LYS A 276 -14.58 -10.32 -3.08
C LYS A 276 -14.84 -11.45 -4.10
N LEU A 277 -13.86 -12.31 -4.32
CA LEU A 277 -13.96 -13.38 -5.31
C LEU A 277 -14.93 -14.47 -4.83
N GLY A 278 -15.80 -14.97 -5.71
CA GLY A 278 -16.62 -16.15 -5.40
C GLY A 278 -18.02 -16.16 -5.99
N ASP A 279 -18.53 -15.00 -6.40
CA ASP A 279 -19.88 -14.90 -6.96
C ASP A 279 -19.96 -15.32 -8.44
N GLU A 280 -18.99 -14.91 -9.27
CA GLU A 280 -18.91 -15.30 -10.69
C GLU A 280 -18.01 -16.52 -10.88
N LEU A 281 -18.46 -17.52 -11.66
CA LEU A 281 -17.66 -18.70 -11.98
C LEU A 281 -16.47 -18.32 -12.87
N PRO A 282 -15.26 -18.87 -12.59
CA PRO A 282 -14.11 -18.69 -13.46
C PRO A 282 -14.42 -19.16 -14.88
N SER A 283 -14.17 -18.30 -15.85
CA SER A 283 -14.31 -18.62 -17.27
C SER A 283 -12.95 -19.00 -17.87
N SER A 284 -12.94 -19.61 -19.05
CA SER A 284 -11.69 -19.88 -19.77
C SER A 284 -11.01 -18.56 -20.14
N THR A 285 -9.94 -18.22 -19.41
CA THR A 285 -9.13 -17.02 -19.63
C THR A 285 -8.02 -17.25 -20.66
N PRO A 286 -7.34 -16.18 -21.12
CA PRO A 286 -6.08 -16.32 -21.86
C PRO A 286 -5.06 -17.22 -21.13
N ASP A 287 -4.03 -17.66 -21.87
CA ASP A 287 -2.97 -18.60 -21.46
C ASP A 287 -2.15 -18.10 -20.25
N ASN A 288 -2.75 -18.12 -19.05
CA ASN A 288 -2.11 -17.87 -17.76
C ASN A 288 -1.52 -19.16 -17.20
N SER A 289 -0.93 -19.98 -18.07
CA SER A 289 -0.43 -21.30 -17.72
C SER A 289 0.87 -21.27 -16.92
N ALA A 290 1.44 -20.11 -16.59
CA ALA A 290 2.63 -20.04 -15.73
C ALA A 290 2.32 -20.09 -14.24
N ILE A 291 1.08 -19.77 -13.82
CA ILE A 291 0.73 -19.67 -12.40
C ILE A 291 0.82 -21.05 -11.73
N ARG A 292 1.68 -21.13 -10.71
CA ARG A 292 1.94 -22.31 -9.87
C ARG A 292 1.48 -22.11 -8.44
N GLU A 293 1.51 -20.88 -7.93
CA GLU A 293 1.07 -20.54 -6.58
C GLU A 293 -0.07 -19.52 -6.63
N LEU A 294 -1.22 -19.86 -6.05
CA LEU A 294 -2.36 -18.97 -5.90
C LEU A 294 -2.81 -18.91 -4.45
N SER A 295 -3.00 -17.69 -3.93
CA SER A 295 -3.57 -17.45 -2.62
C SER A 295 -4.80 -16.57 -2.73
N ILE A 296 -5.97 -17.12 -2.43
CA ILE A 296 -7.29 -16.48 -2.48
C ILE A 296 -8.01 -16.61 -1.12
N SER A 297 -7.23 -16.63 -0.04
CA SER A 297 -7.77 -16.63 1.33
C SER A 297 -8.59 -15.36 1.61
N ARG A 298 -9.56 -15.41 2.53
CA ARG A 298 -10.43 -14.26 2.85
C ARG A 298 -11.10 -13.68 1.60
N ASN A 299 -11.88 -14.51 0.92
CA ASN A 299 -12.73 -14.13 -0.22
C ASN A 299 -14.15 -14.67 0.04
N ASP A 300 -15.06 -14.50 -0.91
CA ASP A 300 -16.47 -14.87 -0.82
C ASP A 300 -16.79 -16.19 -1.54
N ILE A 301 -15.82 -17.10 -1.65
CA ILE A 301 -15.98 -18.39 -2.34
C ILE A 301 -16.87 -19.30 -1.50
N LYS A 302 -18.04 -19.65 -2.04
CA LYS A 302 -19.07 -20.47 -1.35
C LYS A 302 -19.16 -21.90 -1.86
N ASP A 303 -18.65 -22.21 -3.05
CA ASP A 303 -18.94 -23.47 -3.76
C ASP A 303 -17.69 -24.13 -4.35
N TRP A 304 -17.53 -25.43 -4.17
CA TRP A 304 -16.44 -26.24 -4.76
C TRP A 304 -16.47 -26.27 -6.30
N ARG A 305 -17.63 -26.04 -6.94
CA ARG A 305 -17.72 -25.87 -8.39
C ARG A 305 -16.86 -24.70 -8.86
N TRP A 306 -16.81 -23.61 -8.08
CA TRP A 306 -15.96 -22.45 -8.38
C TRP A 306 -14.48 -22.85 -8.42
N ILE A 307 -14.03 -23.67 -7.45
CA ILE A 307 -12.66 -24.21 -7.42
C ILE A 307 -12.39 -25.15 -8.60
N GLY A 308 -13.38 -25.97 -8.98
CA GLY A 308 -13.28 -26.86 -10.13
C GLY A 308 -13.07 -26.11 -11.46
N GLU A 309 -13.80 -25.03 -11.70
CA GLU A 309 -13.59 -24.19 -12.89
C GLU A 309 -12.26 -23.41 -12.81
N LEU A 310 -11.86 -22.94 -11.63
CA LEU A 310 -10.56 -22.31 -11.42
C LEU A 310 -9.40 -23.26 -11.81
N ALA A 311 -9.50 -24.53 -11.40
CA ALA A 311 -8.48 -25.54 -11.71
C ALA A 311 -8.36 -25.79 -13.23
N LYS A 312 -9.47 -25.67 -13.98
CA LYS A 312 -9.43 -25.74 -15.46
C LYS A 312 -8.77 -24.51 -16.07
N ALA A 313 -9.01 -23.34 -15.50
CA ALA A 313 -8.40 -22.09 -15.95
C ALA A 313 -6.89 -22.03 -15.66
N LEU A 314 -6.42 -22.70 -14.59
CA LEU A 314 -5.03 -22.70 -14.14
C LEU A 314 -4.44 -24.13 -14.08
N PRO A 315 -4.15 -24.75 -15.24
CA PRO A 315 -3.77 -26.16 -15.30
C PRO A 315 -2.38 -26.49 -14.70
N LYS A 316 -1.51 -25.49 -14.49
CA LYS A 316 -0.18 -25.69 -13.87
C LYS A 316 -0.15 -25.35 -12.37
N LEU A 317 -1.31 -25.08 -11.75
CA LEU A 317 -1.39 -24.71 -10.35
C LEU A 317 -0.92 -25.87 -9.45
N MET A 318 0.07 -25.60 -8.59
CA MET A 318 0.69 -26.58 -7.68
C MET A 318 0.33 -26.32 -6.22
N SER A 319 0.09 -25.06 -5.87
CA SER A 319 -0.19 -24.62 -4.50
C SER A 319 -1.36 -23.66 -4.50
N LEU A 320 -2.42 -24.02 -3.78
CA LEU A 320 -3.64 -23.23 -3.65
C LEU A 320 -3.94 -23.00 -2.16
N ARG A 321 -4.08 -21.73 -1.76
CA ARG A 321 -4.56 -21.34 -0.42
C ARG A 321 -5.92 -20.66 -0.54
N ILE A 322 -6.93 -21.22 0.15
CA ILE A 322 -8.32 -20.74 0.15
C ILE A 322 -8.87 -20.52 1.57
N THR A 323 -8.02 -20.38 2.59
CA THR A 323 -8.46 -20.26 4.00
C THR A 323 -9.41 -19.07 4.20
N ASP A 324 -10.27 -19.15 5.22
CA ASP A 324 -11.22 -18.06 5.56
C ASP A 324 -12.16 -17.68 4.40
N ASN A 325 -12.68 -18.69 3.69
CA ASN A 325 -13.76 -18.53 2.70
C ASN A 325 -15.04 -19.24 3.19
N PRO A 326 -16.24 -18.75 2.82
CA PRO A 326 -17.53 -19.36 3.19
C PRO A 326 -17.72 -20.82 2.76
N ILE A 327 -16.90 -21.34 1.84
CA ILE A 327 -16.90 -22.77 1.44
C ILE A 327 -16.69 -23.74 2.62
N TYR A 328 -16.16 -23.24 3.74
CA TYR A 328 -16.00 -24.01 4.99
C TYR A 328 -17.22 -23.92 5.93
N ASP A 329 -18.16 -23.01 5.70
CA ASP A 329 -19.30 -22.78 6.60
C ASP A 329 -20.29 -23.95 6.58
N ASP A 330 -20.41 -24.63 5.44
CA ASP A 330 -21.23 -25.85 5.31
C ASP A 330 -20.64 -27.07 6.07
N TYR A 331 -19.41 -26.97 6.59
CA TYR A 331 -18.74 -28.02 7.36
C TYR A 331 -18.89 -27.85 8.89
N VAL A 332 -19.74 -26.94 9.37
CA VAL A 332 -20.06 -26.87 10.80
C VAL A 332 -20.81 -28.14 11.20
N GLU A 333 -20.14 -28.92 12.06
CA GLU A 333 -20.53 -30.23 12.59
C GLU A 333 -22.05 -30.42 12.76
N VAL A 334 -22.59 -31.42 12.09
CA VAL A 334 -23.74 -32.17 12.62
C VAL A 334 -23.27 -32.76 13.95
N LYS A 335 -23.54 -32.07 15.06
CA LYS A 335 -23.53 -32.72 16.37
C LYS A 335 -24.57 -33.82 16.30
N CYS A 336 -24.13 -35.06 16.20
CA CYS A 336 -24.98 -36.20 16.50
C CYS A 336 -25.46 -36.01 17.94
N ASP A 337 -26.72 -35.60 18.10
CA ASP A 337 -27.44 -35.68 19.35
C ASP A 337 -27.67 -37.15 19.66
N GLY A 338 -26.68 -37.78 20.28
CA GLY A 338 -26.87 -39.04 20.98
C GLY A 338 -27.79 -38.82 22.17
N SER A 339 -29.10 -38.71 21.93
CA SER A 339 -30.12 -38.79 22.97
C SER A 339 -30.19 -40.24 23.44
N VAL A 340 -29.53 -40.53 24.56
CA VAL A 340 -29.93 -41.65 25.42
C VAL A 340 -30.73 -41.02 26.56
N ASP A 341 -32.02 -41.35 26.57
CA ASP A 341 -32.97 -40.98 27.61
C ASP A 341 -32.47 -41.34 29.01
N GLY A 342 -32.62 -40.40 29.94
CA GLY A 342 -32.37 -40.60 31.36
C GLY A 342 -32.73 -39.35 32.18
N ALA A 343 -34.00 -39.28 32.61
CA ALA A 343 -34.50 -38.34 33.62
C ALA A 343 -33.58 -38.30 34.86
N THR A 344 -33.36 -37.17 35.54
CA THR A 344 -34.31 -36.56 36.50
C THR A 344 -33.94 -35.12 36.93
N SER A 345 -34.95 -34.24 36.93
CA SER A 345 -35.37 -33.19 37.89
C SER A 345 -34.41 -32.17 38.57
N ASP A 346 -34.80 -30.90 38.37
CA ASP A 346 -34.97 -29.78 39.34
C ASP A 346 -33.83 -28.80 39.71
N GLY A 347 -34.07 -27.51 39.39
CA GLY A 347 -33.67 -26.35 40.23
C GLY A 347 -33.00 -25.16 39.50
N PRO A 348 -33.45 -23.88 39.61
CA PRO A 348 -33.22 -22.89 38.55
C PRO A 348 -32.37 -21.63 38.91
N VAL A 349 -32.01 -20.88 37.85
CA VAL A 349 -31.61 -19.46 37.71
C VAL A 349 -30.24 -18.99 38.24
N GLY A 350 -29.41 -18.49 37.31
CA GLY A 350 -28.25 -17.63 37.58
C GLY A 350 -27.66 -17.06 36.28
N SER A 351 -27.59 -15.74 36.17
CA SER A 351 -27.30 -14.97 34.96
C SER A 351 -25.81 -14.78 34.64
N ALA A 352 -25.55 -14.32 33.40
CA ALA A 352 -24.36 -13.63 32.90
C ALA A 352 -23.09 -14.48 32.63
N ALA A 353 -22.66 -14.48 31.38
CA ALA A 353 -21.38 -13.88 30.98
C ALA A 353 -21.13 -14.10 29.48
N ASP A 354 -21.09 -12.98 28.78
CA ASP A 354 -20.34 -12.74 27.55
C ASP A 354 -18.94 -13.37 27.63
N ARG A 355 -18.62 -14.25 26.68
CA ARG A 355 -17.25 -14.76 26.44
C ARG A 355 -17.05 -15.00 24.95
N SER A 356 -16.54 -13.96 24.31
CA SER A 356 -15.59 -14.00 23.21
C SER A 356 -14.72 -15.28 23.24
N ARG A 357 -14.90 -16.13 22.23
CA ARG A 357 -14.02 -17.28 21.98
C ARG A 357 -13.15 -16.99 20.76
N GLN A 358 -11.91 -16.60 21.03
CA GLN A 358 -10.78 -16.88 20.16
C GLN A 358 -10.71 -18.39 19.92
N VAL A 359 -10.76 -18.82 18.67
CA VAL A 359 -10.38 -20.19 18.28
C VAL A 359 -9.12 -20.08 17.43
N ARG A 360 -8.01 -20.55 18.00
CA ARG A 360 -6.76 -20.83 17.29
C ARG A 360 -7.00 -22.05 16.42
N TYR A 361 -6.89 -21.91 15.10
CA TYR A 361 -6.72 -23.05 14.21
C TYR A 361 -5.24 -23.25 13.92
N SER A 362 -4.62 -24.13 14.70
CA SER A 362 -3.45 -24.89 14.29
C SER A 362 -3.92 -26.19 13.67
N ASN A 363 -3.70 -26.38 12.36
CA ASN A 363 -3.30 -27.65 11.74
C ASN A 363 -3.26 -27.49 10.21
N GLY A 364 -2.05 -27.36 9.68
CA GLY A 364 -1.80 -27.47 8.24
C GLY A 364 -1.87 -28.93 7.83
N MET A 365 -2.96 -29.31 7.16
CA MET A 365 -3.08 -30.59 6.48
C MET A 365 -2.40 -30.47 5.11
N ARG A 366 -1.26 -31.16 4.94
CA ARG A 366 -0.68 -31.42 3.61
C ARG A 366 -1.54 -32.47 2.92
N LEU A 367 -2.19 -32.11 1.82
CA LEU A 367 -2.73 -33.07 0.87
C LEU A 367 -1.68 -33.29 -0.21
N SER A 368 -1.02 -34.44 -0.15
CA SER A 368 -0.28 -35.04 -1.25
C SER A 368 -1.22 -35.95 -2.02
N GLY A 369 -1.38 -35.71 -3.31
CA GLY A 369 -2.02 -36.58 -4.29
C GLY A 369 -1.39 -36.34 -5.65
#